data_AF-A0A9D8G7I3-F1
#
_entry.id   AF-A0A9D8G7I3-F1
#
_cell.length_a   1.000
_cell.length_b   1.000
_cell.length_c   1.000
_cell.angle_alpha   90.00
_cell.angle_beta   90.00
_cell.angle_gamma   90.00
#
_symmetry.space_group_name_H-M   'P 1'
#
loop_
_entity.id
_entity.type
_entity.pdbx_description
1 polymer ?
#
loop_
_entity_poly.entity_id
_entity_poly.type
_entity_poly.pdbx_seq_one_letter_code
_entity_poly.pdbx_strand_id
1 'polypeptide(L)'
;MRIVALMIGILIFGGFFFSILVYPIWLLVHCAIAENRSTKSKVIWIVLMLLAWPLTGLIYGLFGSKRRLFQWISGIIITIAILALIGIFTFMGRLSSISRQEITRTVAKIDQMDTSGLSVSELKELKLSMLVLGDEMKMTFSRTAMEKLSKDISLMQLFYIYAKDDKISSYEYGDWVEKFKSRDMIDRKALERYIAGLTAK
;
A
#
# COMPACT_ATOMS: atom_id res chain seq x y z
N MET A 1 13.31 19.86 4.85
CA MET A 1 12.39 18.73 4.57
C MET A 1 12.50 17.57 5.57
N ARG A 2 13.70 17.07 5.92
CA ARG A 2 13.87 15.92 6.85
C ARG A 2 13.29 16.15 8.27
N ILE A 3 13.49 17.33 8.86
CA ILE A 3 12.97 17.66 10.20
C ILE A 3 11.43 17.67 10.22
N VAL A 4 10.80 18.29 9.20
CA VAL A 4 9.34 18.36 9.08
C VAL A 4 8.73 16.96 8.93
N ALA A 5 9.33 16.10 8.09
CA ALA A 5 8.89 14.72 7.94
C ALA A 5 9.00 13.92 9.25
N LEU A 6 10.09 14.13 10.00
CA LEU A 6 10.29 13.48 11.29
C LEU A 6 9.27 13.96 12.34
N MET A 7 8.97 15.26 12.39
CA MET A 7 7.93 15.80 13.28
C MET A 7 6.54 15.26 12.95
N ILE A 8 6.19 15.19 11.65
CA ILE A 8 4.92 14.59 11.21
C ILE A 8 4.86 13.12 11.61
N GLY A 9 5.95 12.37 11.41
CA GLY A 9 6.05 10.97 11.81
C GLY A 9 5.81 10.78 13.31
N ILE A 10 6.43 11.61 14.15
CA ILE A 10 6.23 11.60 15.60
C ILE A 10 4.77 11.89 15.97
N LEU A 11 4.14 12.88 15.32
CA LEU A 11 2.74 13.22 15.59
C LEU A 11 1.78 12.09 15.21
N ILE A 12 1.99 11.45 14.05
CA ILE A 12 1.17 10.32 13.60
C ILE A 12 1.35 9.14 14.56
N PHE A 13 2.60 8.79 14.87
CA PHE A 13 2.91 7.69 15.76
C PHE A 13 2.37 7.93 17.18
N GLY A 14 2.57 9.13 17.72
CA GLY A 14 2.07 9.54 19.02
C GLY A 14 0.54 9.56 19.07
N GLY A 15 -0.13 10.07 18.03
CA GLY A 15 -1.59 10.06 17.92
C GLY A 15 -2.16 8.65 17.83
N PHE A 16 -1.52 7.76 17.06
CA PHE A 16 -1.89 6.35 16.97
C PHE A 16 -1.71 5.65 18.32
N PHE A 17 -0.56 5.81 18.97
CA PHE A 17 -0.32 5.26 20.31
C PHE A 17 -1.31 5.77 21.34
N PHE A 18 -1.61 7.08 21.33
CA PHE A 18 -2.59 7.68 22.20
C PHE A 18 -3.99 7.08 21.98
N SER A 19 -4.45 6.98 20.74
CA SER A 19 -5.79 6.48 20.42
C SER A 19 -5.99 4.99 20.68
N ILE A 20 -4.93 4.19 20.55
CA ILE A 20 -5.00 2.74 20.78
C ILE A 20 -4.75 2.37 22.24
N LEU A 21 -3.87 3.06 22.95
CA LEU A 21 -3.42 2.61 24.27
C LEU A 21 -3.85 3.57 25.37
N VAL A 22 -3.40 4.83 25.31
CA VAL A 22 -3.63 5.79 26.41
C VAL A 22 -5.11 6.11 26.57
N TYR A 23 -5.79 6.43 25.47
CA TYR A 23 -7.17 6.88 25.48
C TYR A 23 -8.15 5.80 25.94
N PRO A 24 -8.09 4.54 25.47
CA PRO A 24 -9.03 3.53 25.93
C PRO A 24 -8.76 3.10 27.38
N ILE A 25 -7.50 3.13 27.88
CA ILE A 25 -7.21 2.94 29.31
C ILE A 25 -7.88 4.05 30.13
N TRP A 26 -7.74 5.31 29.69
CA TRP A 26 -8.34 6.44 30.37
C TRP A 26 -9.88 6.32 30.43
N LEU A 27 -10.51 5.86 29.35
CA LEU A 27 -11.96 5.62 29.33
C LEU A 27 -12.38 4.46 30.23
N LEU A 28 -11.56 3.41 30.36
CA LEU A 28 -11.81 2.29 31.27
C LEU A 28 -11.81 2.78 32.72
N VAL A 29 -10.78 3.55 33.11
CA VAL A 29 -10.69 4.18 34.45
C VAL A 29 -11.87 5.11 34.69
N HIS A 30 -12.22 5.95 33.72
CA HIS A 30 -13.39 6.82 33.83
C HIS A 30 -14.69 6.03 34.01
N CYS A 31 -14.86 4.93 33.30
CA CYS A 31 -16.03 4.06 33.42
C CYS A 31 -16.14 3.43 34.82
N ALA A 32 -15.01 2.98 35.38
CA ALA A 32 -14.96 2.40 36.72
C ALA A 32 -15.37 3.42 37.81
N ILE A 33 -14.86 4.65 37.73
CA ILE A 33 -15.06 5.68 38.77
C ILE A 33 -16.41 6.41 38.62
N ALA A 34 -17.05 6.38 37.46
CA ALA A 34 -18.28 7.15 37.21
C ALA A 34 -19.42 6.85 38.20
N GLU A 35 -19.77 7.79 39.08
CA GLU A 35 -20.83 7.62 40.10
C GLU A 35 -22.23 7.52 39.48
N ASN A 36 -22.45 8.20 38.35
CA ASN A 36 -23.76 8.35 37.70
C ASN A 36 -24.19 7.10 36.87
N ARG A 37 -23.61 5.93 37.14
CA ARG A 37 -23.84 4.68 36.39
C ARG A 37 -23.94 3.48 37.35
N SER A 38 -24.92 2.61 37.11
CA SER A 38 -25.12 1.39 37.89
C SER A 38 -23.94 0.40 37.75
N THR A 39 -23.66 -0.36 38.80
CA THR A 39 -22.57 -1.36 38.82
C THR A 39 -22.67 -2.36 37.67
N LYS A 40 -23.87 -2.88 37.38
CA LYS A 40 -24.10 -3.81 36.25
C LYS A 40 -23.68 -3.19 34.91
N SER A 41 -24.04 -1.92 34.69
CA SER A 41 -23.69 -1.23 33.46
C SER A 41 -22.18 -0.97 33.33
N LYS A 42 -21.49 -0.65 34.44
CA LYS A 42 -20.02 -0.50 34.44
C LYS A 42 -19.33 -1.80 34.02
N VAL A 43 -19.73 -2.92 34.63
CA VAL A 43 -19.14 -4.24 34.33
C VAL A 43 -19.30 -4.57 32.85
N ILE A 44 -20.49 -4.39 32.28
CA ILE A 44 -20.74 -4.64 30.85
C ILE A 44 -19.79 -3.81 29.97
N TRP A 45 -19.68 -2.50 30.22
CA TRP A 45 -18.81 -1.64 29.42
C TRP A 45 -17.33 -1.99 29.53
N ILE A 46 -16.86 -2.30 30.74
CA ILE A 46 -15.47 -2.70 30.95
C ILE A 46 -15.18 -4.01 30.22
N VAL A 47 -16.05 -5.02 30.33
CA VAL A 47 -15.88 -6.30 29.61
C VAL A 47 -15.85 -6.07 28.10
N LEU A 48 -16.77 -5.27 27.55
CA LEU A 48 -16.78 -4.96 26.13
C LEU A 48 -15.51 -4.21 25.68
N MET A 49 -15.01 -3.26 26.48
CA MET A 49 -13.75 -2.55 26.19
C MET A 49 -12.55 -3.50 26.14
N LEU A 50 -12.49 -4.47 27.04
CA LEU A 50 -11.41 -5.46 27.08
C LEU A 50 -11.48 -6.44 25.91
N LEU A 51 -12.68 -6.86 25.50
CA LEU A 51 -12.86 -7.81 24.40
C LEU A 51 -12.64 -7.20 23.02
N ALA A 52 -13.10 -5.97 22.81
CA ALA A 52 -13.06 -5.29 21.51
C ALA A 52 -12.23 -4.00 21.59
N TRP A 53 -11.06 -4.12 22.21
CA TRP A 53 -10.05 -3.07 22.28
C TRP A 53 -9.51 -2.74 20.89
N PRO A 54 -9.32 -1.45 20.51
CA PRO A 54 -9.70 -0.21 21.20
C PRO A 54 -11.11 0.31 20.80
N LEU A 55 -11.80 -0.37 19.88
CA LEU A 55 -13.01 0.09 19.23
C LEU A 55 -14.15 0.39 20.23
N THR A 56 -14.41 -0.51 21.16
CA THR A 56 -15.47 -0.29 22.16
C THR A 56 -15.14 0.85 23.11
N GLY A 57 -13.86 1.14 23.35
CA GLY A 57 -13.44 2.35 24.05
C GLY A 57 -13.94 3.61 23.33
N LEU A 58 -13.69 3.71 22.02
CA LEU A 58 -14.16 4.86 21.23
C LEU A 58 -15.68 5.02 21.25
N ILE A 59 -16.42 3.91 21.08
CA ILE A 59 -17.89 3.88 21.12
C ILE A 59 -18.39 4.32 22.49
N TYR A 60 -17.77 3.86 23.58
CA TYR A 60 -18.11 4.32 24.92
C TYR A 60 -17.84 5.80 25.09
N GLY A 61 -16.68 6.32 24.65
CA GLY A 61 -16.40 7.75 24.77
C GLY A 61 -17.44 8.61 24.03
N LEU A 62 -17.93 8.13 22.89
CA LEU A 62 -18.92 8.83 22.06
C LEU A 62 -20.35 8.77 22.62
N PHE A 63 -20.82 7.60 23.07
CA PHE A 63 -22.21 7.39 23.48
C PHE A 63 -22.38 7.05 24.96
N GLY A 64 -21.42 6.34 25.55
CA GLY A 64 -21.45 5.89 26.94
C GLY A 64 -21.02 6.96 27.94
N SER A 65 -20.11 7.85 27.56
CA SER A 65 -19.68 8.93 28.45
C SER A 65 -20.74 10.02 28.50
N LYS A 66 -21.10 10.45 29.72
CA LYS A 66 -21.91 11.67 29.95
C LYS A 66 -21.05 12.96 29.91
N ARG A 67 -19.72 12.83 29.86
CA ARG A 67 -18.81 13.98 29.81
C ARG A 67 -18.54 14.37 28.36
N ARG A 68 -18.84 15.63 28.03
CA ARG A 68 -18.62 16.21 26.69
C ARG A 68 -17.19 16.05 26.19
N LEU A 69 -16.19 16.15 27.07
CA LEU A 69 -14.78 16.00 26.70
C LEU A 69 -14.49 14.68 25.96
N PHE A 70 -14.96 13.54 26.51
CA PHE A 70 -14.73 12.24 25.90
C PHE A 70 -15.55 12.05 24.62
N GLN A 71 -16.73 12.66 24.53
CA GLN A 71 -17.53 12.65 23.30
C GLN A 71 -16.79 13.38 22.18
N TRP A 72 -16.23 14.56 22.47
CA TRP A 72 -15.43 15.33 21.52
C TRP A 72 -14.16 14.60 21.10
N ILE A 73 -13.37 14.07 22.05
CA ILE A 73 -12.13 13.36 21.73
C ILE A 73 -12.43 12.11 20.90
N SER A 74 -13.41 11.29 21.29
CA SER A 74 -13.83 10.12 20.50
C SER A 74 -14.30 10.52 19.11
N GLY A 75 -15.09 11.59 18.99
CA GLY A 75 -15.55 12.12 17.72
C GLY A 75 -14.38 12.50 16.80
N ILE A 76 -13.41 13.26 17.32
CA ILE A 76 -12.21 13.66 16.57
C ILE A 76 -11.41 12.45 16.11
N ILE A 77 -11.15 11.47 17.00
CA ILE A 77 -10.40 10.25 16.65
C ILE A 77 -11.11 9.49 15.52
N ILE A 78 -12.43 9.32 15.61
CA ILE A 78 -13.23 8.62 14.59
C ILE A 78 -13.20 9.40 13.27
N THR A 79 -13.39 10.72 13.29
CA THR A 79 -13.34 11.56 12.09
C THR A 79 -11.98 11.47 11.40
N ILE A 80 -10.89 11.57 12.16
CA ILE A 80 -9.53 11.43 11.61
C ILE A 80 -9.33 10.03 11.02
N ALA A 81 -9.77 8.98 11.70
CA ALA A 81 -9.67 7.60 11.20
C ALA A 81 -10.45 7.40 9.89
N ILE A 82 -11.66 7.95 9.79
CA ILE A 82 -12.47 7.90 8.56
C ILE A 82 -11.79 8.67 7.42
N LEU A 83 -11.30 9.88 7.69
CA LEU A 83 -10.58 10.68 6.69
C LEU A 83 -9.32 9.97 6.21
N ALA A 84 -8.55 9.36 7.11
CA ALA A 84 -7.38 8.57 6.77
C ALA A 84 -7.76 7.37 5.89
N LEU A 85 -8.84 6.66 6.21
CA LEU A 85 -9.34 5.54 5.43
C LEU A 85 -9.77 5.98 4.03
N ILE A 86 -10.54 7.06 3.90
CA ILE A 86 -10.90 7.65 2.60
C ILE A 86 -9.65 8.05 1.82
N GLY A 87 -8.67 8.67 2.48
CA GLY A 87 -7.38 9.04 1.88
C GLY A 87 -6.62 7.81 1.33
N ILE A 88 -6.57 6.72 2.08
CA ILE A 88 -5.95 5.47 1.65
C ILE A 88 -6.69 4.89 0.44
N PHE A 89 -8.02 4.79 0.48
CA PHE A 89 -8.80 4.25 -0.63
C PHE A 89 -8.65 5.09 -1.91
N THR A 90 -8.71 6.41 -1.79
CA THR A 90 -8.51 7.32 -2.93
C THR A 90 -7.10 7.25 -3.49
N PHE A 91 -6.07 7.21 -2.64
CA PHE A 91 -4.68 7.03 -3.04
C PHE A 91 -4.46 5.68 -3.74
N MET A 92 -5.00 4.59 -3.19
CA MET A 92 -4.94 3.26 -3.78
C MET A 92 -5.63 3.20 -5.15
N GLY A 93 -6.77 3.87 -5.31
CA GLY A 93 -7.42 4.01 -6.62
C GLY A 93 -6.51 4.71 -7.63
N ARG A 94 -5.83 5.78 -7.22
CA ARG A 94 -4.89 6.53 -8.08
C ARG A 94 -3.63 5.77 -8.45
N LEU A 95 -3.10 4.90 -7.57
CA LEU A 95 -1.92 4.07 -7.89
C LEU A 95 -2.10 3.28 -9.19
N SER A 96 -3.30 2.74 -9.43
CA SER A 96 -3.60 2.00 -10.67
C SER A 96 -3.57 2.86 -11.93
N SER A 97 -3.94 4.14 -11.83
CA SER A 97 -3.85 5.10 -12.94
C SER A 97 -2.41 5.55 -13.20
N ILE A 98 -1.62 5.71 -12.13
CA ILE A 98 -0.21 6.12 -12.22
C ILE A 98 0.60 5.02 -12.90
N SER A 99 0.44 3.76 -12.50
CA SER A 99 1.16 2.64 -13.12
C SER A 99 0.87 2.52 -14.62
N ARG A 100 -0.39 2.68 -15.03
CA ARG A 100 -0.76 2.72 -16.45
C ARG A 100 -0.08 3.84 -17.21
N GLN A 101 -0.08 5.04 -16.64
CA GLN A 101 0.52 6.20 -17.28
C GLN A 101 2.03 6.00 -17.50
N GLU A 102 2.73 5.43 -16.52
CA GLU A 102 4.16 5.10 -16.64
C GLU A 102 4.42 4.02 -17.69
N ILE A 103 3.54 3.02 -17.82
CA ILE A 103 3.67 1.98 -18.84
C ILE A 103 3.39 2.53 -20.23
N THR A 104 2.37 3.38 -20.41
CA THR A 104 2.13 4.07 -21.68
C THR A 104 3.31 4.96 -22.06
N ARG A 105 3.91 5.68 -21.10
CA ARG A 105 5.14 6.45 -21.33
C ARG A 105 6.30 5.57 -21.74
N THR A 106 6.47 4.41 -21.11
CA THR A 106 7.52 3.46 -21.44
C THR A 106 7.34 2.89 -22.84
N VAL A 107 6.11 2.53 -23.22
CA VAL A 107 5.77 2.08 -24.58
C VAL A 107 6.06 3.18 -25.61
N ALA A 108 5.75 4.44 -25.30
CA ALA A 108 6.09 5.58 -26.16
C ALA A 108 7.61 5.83 -26.24
N LYS A 109 8.36 5.56 -25.16
CA LYS A 109 9.83 5.63 -25.18
C LYS A 109 10.45 4.53 -26.02
N ILE A 110 9.86 3.34 -26.07
CA ILE A 110 10.35 2.25 -26.93
C ILE A 110 10.41 2.68 -28.41
N ASP A 111 9.50 3.56 -28.87
CA ASP A 111 9.55 4.14 -30.21
C ASP A 111 10.75 5.06 -30.47
N GLN A 112 11.37 5.57 -29.40
CA GLN A 112 12.50 6.50 -29.45
C GLN A 112 13.83 5.82 -29.11
N MET A 113 13.79 4.59 -28.59
CA MET A 113 14.98 3.83 -28.26
C MET A 113 15.69 3.35 -29.53
N ASP A 114 17.00 3.23 -29.46
CA ASP A 114 17.75 2.55 -30.52
C ASP A 114 17.53 1.04 -30.38
N THR A 115 16.57 0.56 -31.18
CA THR A 115 16.16 -0.85 -31.30
C THR A 115 16.68 -1.46 -32.60
N SER A 116 17.80 -0.96 -33.14
CA SER A 116 18.35 -1.41 -34.43
C SER A 116 18.66 -2.92 -34.49
N GLY A 117 18.82 -3.57 -33.33
CA GLY A 117 18.97 -5.03 -33.22
C GLY A 117 17.66 -5.84 -33.18
N LEU A 118 16.49 -5.21 -33.24
CA LEU A 118 15.19 -5.87 -33.17
C LEU A 118 14.42 -5.77 -34.50
N SER A 119 13.77 -6.85 -34.87
CA SER A 119 12.81 -6.85 -35.97
C SER A 119 11.54 -6.06 -35.62
N VAL A 120 10.82 -5.60 -36.65
CA VAL A 120 9.53 -4.90 -36.48
C VAL A 120 8.51 -5.77 -35.72
N SER A 121 8.53 -7.08 -35.92
CA SER A 121 7.69 -8.03 -35.19
C SER A 121 8.04 -8.09 -33.71
N GLU A 122 9.33 -8.15 -33.36
CA GLU A 122 9.79 -8.19 -31.97
C GLU A 122 9.48 -6.89 -31.24
N LEU A 123 9.66 -5.75 -31.92
CA LEU A 123 9.29 -4.45 -31.37
C LEU A 123 7.79 -4.35 -31.06
N LYS A 124 6.95 -4.90 -31.95
CA LYS A 124 5.49 -4.95 -31.73
C LYS A 124 5.13 -5.87 -30.58
N GLU A 125 5.76 -7.04 -30.48
CA GLU A 125 5.56 -7.97 -29.37
C GLU A 125 5.98 -7.36 -28.03
N LEU A 126 7.13 -6.68 -27.97
CA LEU A 126 7.60 -5.99 -26.77
C LEU A 126 6.58 -4.98 -26.27
N LYS A 127 6.10 -4.10 -27.15
CA LYS A 127 5.08 -3.10 -26.80
C LYS A 127 3.80 -3.75 -26.31
N LEU A 128 3.35 -4.81 -26.96
CA LEU A 128 2.15 -5.52 -26.57
C LEU A 128 2.32 -6.19 -25.20
N SER A 129 3.44 -6.85 -24.94
CA SER A 129 3.77 -7.44 -23.64
C SER A 129 3.80 -6.39 -22.53
N MET A 130 4.37 -5.20 -22.80
CA MET A 130 4.36 -4.09 -21.83
C MET A 130 2.94 -3.58 -21.55
N LEU A 131 2.10 -3.46 -22.58
CA LEU A 131 0.69 -3.08 -22.40
C LEU A 131 -0.11 -4.13 -21.62
N VAL A 132 0.11 -5.42 -21.90
CA VAL A 132 -0.49 -6.53 -21.14
C VAL A 132 -0.08 -6.44 -19.68
N LEU A 133 1.22 -6.28 -19.42
CA LEU A 133 1.76 -6.14 -18.07
C LEU A 133 1.10 -4.97 -17.33
N GLY A 134 0.91 -3.83 -18.00
CA GLY A 134 0.20 -2.69 -17.41
C GLY A 134 -1.30 -2.87 -17.19
N ASP A 135 -1.97 -3.69 -17.99
CA ASP A 135 -3.36 -4.05 -17.73
C ASP A 135 -3.46 -5.03 -16.55
N GLU A 136 -2.54 -5.99 -16.45
CA GLU A 136 -2.47 -7.01 -15.39
C GLU A 136 -2.10 -6.42 -14.02
N MET A 137 -1.34 -5.32 -13.99
CA MET A 137 -1.03 -4.57 -12.76
C MET A 137 -2.26 -3.89 -12.09
N LYS A 138 -3.47 -4.08 -12.61
CA LYS A 138 -4.70 -3.64 -11.93
C LYS A 138 -4.81 -4.32 -10.56
N MET A 139 -4.75 -3.51 -9.50
CA MET A 139 -4.80 -4.02 -8.13
C MET A 139 -6.08 -4.81 -7.86
N THR A 140 -5.90 -6.10 -7.55
CA THR A 140 -6.93 -6.96 -6.97
C THR A 140 -6.46 -7.38 -5.58
N PHE A 141 -7.29 -7.23 -4.56
CA PHE A 141 -6.92 -7.47 -3.15
C PHE A 141 -6.93 -8.96 -2.77
N SER A 142 -6.39 -9.83 -3.62
CA SER A 142 -6.17 -11.25 -3.29
C SER A 142 -4.69 -11.54 -3.10
N ARG A 143 -4.36 -12.53 -2.26
CA ARG A 143 -2.97 -12.93 -2.00
C ARG A 143 -2.25 -13.36 -3.29
N THR A 144 -2.94 -14.08 -4.15
CA THR A 144 -2.43 -14.51 -5.47
C THR A 144 -2.22 -13.32 -6.41
N ALA A 145 -3.12 -12.33 -6.39
CA ALA A 145 -2.95 -11.11 -7.16
C ALA A 145 -1.78 -10.25 -6.67
N MET A 146 -1.50 -10.22 -5.36
CA MET A 146 -0.34 -9.51 -4.82
C MET A 146 0.99 -10.15 -5.22
N GLU A 147 1.04 -11.49 -5.26
CA GLU A 147 2.23 -12.20 -5.74
C GLU A 147 2.47 -11.96 -7.24
N LYS A 148 1.41 -12.06 -8.05
CA LYS A 148 1.46 -11.75 -9.49
C LYS A 148 1.92 -10.30 -9.72
N LEU A 149 1.29 -9.34 -9.04
CA LEU A 149 1.64 -7.92 -9.11
C LEU A 149 3.12 -7.69 -8.79
N SER A 150 3.66 -8.36 -7.76
CA SER A 150 5.06 -8.22 -7.39
C SER A 150 6.01 -8.74 -8.48
N LYS A 151 5.66 -9.84 -9.16
CA LYS A 151 6.43 -10.35 -10.31
C LYS A 151 6.37 -9.38 -11.48
N ASP A 152 5.18 -8.84 -11.78
CA ASP A 152 5.00 -7.86 -12.86
C ASP A 152 5.81 -6.58 -12.59
N ILE A 153 5.85 -6.09 -11.34
CA ILE A 153 6.70 -4.96 -10.93
C ILE A 153 8.18 -5.29 -11.16
N SER A 154 8.61 -6.50 -10.80
CA SER A 154 9.99 -6.94 -10.98
C SER A 154 10.37 -7.02 -12.47
N LEU A 155 9.45 -7.48 -13.32
CA LEU A 155 9.66 -7.50 -14.77
C LEU A 155 9.75 -6.09 -15.37
N MET A 156 8.97 -5.13 -14.86
CA MET A 156 9.13 -3.72 -15.25
C MET A 156 10.49 -3.16 -14.82
N GLN A 157 10.93 -3.48 -13.60
CA GLN A 157 12.27 -3.08 -13.13
C GLN A 157 13.36 -3.68 -14.00
N LEU A 158 13.25 -4.96 -14.36
CA LEU A 158 14.19 -5.62 -15.27
C LEU A 158 14.23 -4.92 -16.62
N PHE A 159 13.05 -4.57 -17.18
CA PHE A 159 12.98 -3.81 -18.42
C PHE A 159 13.74 -2.48 -18.32
N TYR A 160 13.51 -1.71 -17.24
CA TYR A 160 14.21 -0.43 -17.05
C TYR A 160 15.72 -0.57 -16.88
N ILE A 161 16.20 -1.70 -16.34
CA ILE A 161 17.63 -1.99 -16.24
C ILE A 161 18.22 -2.22 -17.63
N TYR A 162 17.55 -3.03 -18.46
CA TYR A 162 17.99 -3.28 -19.83
C TYR A 162 17.88 -2.04 -20.73
N ALA A 163 16.84 -1.23 -20.55
CA ALA A 163 16.61 -0.03 -21.33
C ALA A 163 17.29 1.23 -20.77
N LYS A 164 18.26 1.10 -19.84
CA LYS A 164 18.85 2.23 -19.11
C LYS A 164 19.54 3.25 -20.03
N ASP A 165 20.18 2.77 -21.10
CA ASP A 165 20.93 3.61 -22.05
C ASP A 165 20.11 3.95 -23.30
N ASP A 166 18.78 3.96 -23.20
CA ASP A 166 17.83 4.14 -24.30
C ASP A 166 18.06 3.18 -25.48
N LYS A 167 18.63 2.01 -25.15
CA LYS A 167 18.97 0.91 -26.06
C LYS A 167 18.55 -0.40 -25.42
N ILE A 168 18.17 -1.37 -26.25
CA ILE A 168 17.97 -2.75 -25.81
C ILE A 168 18.59 -3.67 -26.84
N SER A 169 19.55 -4.49 -26.41
CA SER A 169 20.15 -5.49 -27.29
C SER A 169 19.19 -6.65 -27.55
N SER A 170 19.37 -7.39 -28.64
CA SER A 170 18.55 -8.57 -28.95
C SER A 170 18.66 -9.64 -27.85
N TYR A 171 19.82 -9.72 -27.17
CA TYR A 171 20.03 -10.62 -26.03
C TYR A 171 19.18 -10.21 -24.82
N GLU A 172 19.21 -8.94 -24.44
CA GLU A 172 18.42 -8.41 -23.31
C GLU A 172 16.92 -8.50 -23.58
N TYR A 173 16.50 -8.21 -24.81
CA TYR A 173 15.12 -8.43 -25.25
C TYR A 173 14.72 -9.89 -25.12
N GLY A 174 15.54 -10.81 -25.65
CA GLY A 174 15.27 -12.25 -25.59
C GLY A 174 15.14 -12.77 -24.17
N ASP A 175 16.07 -12.37 -23.28
CA ASP A 175 16.01 -12.71 -21.86
C ASP A 175 14.75 -12.13 -21.19
N TRP A 176 14.44 -10.85 -21.42
CA TRP A 176 13.25 -10.23 -20.85
C TRP A 176 11.95 -10.92 -21.30
N VAL A 177 11.82 -11.23 -22.59
CA VAL A 177 10.65 -11.92 -23.15
C VAL A 177 10.52 -13.34 -22.58
N GLU A 178 11.63 -14.06 -22.42
CA GLU A 178 11.63 -15.37 -21.77
C GLU A 178 11.08 -15.27 -20.34
N LYS A 179 11.56 -14.30 -19.54
CA LYS A 179 11.07 -14.10 -18.17
C LYS A 179 9.62 -13.63 -18.14
N PHE A 180 9.20 -12.79 -19.08
CA PHE A 180 7.80 -12.39 -19.21
C PHE A 180 6.89 -13.59 -19.52
N LYS A 181 7.25 -14.44 -20.49
CA LYS A 181 6.48 -15.61 -20.88
C LYS A 181 6.42 -16.70 -19.80
N SER A 182 7.49 -16.84 -19.01
CA SER A 182 7.59 -17.84 -17.94
C SER A 182 7.23 -17.30 -16.55
N ARG A 183 6.73 -16.06 -16.44
CA ARG A 183 6.48 -15.36 -15.16
C ARG A 183 5.57 -16.09 -14.18
N ASP A 184 4.60 -16.86 -14.70
CA ASP A 184 3.70 -17.65 -13.88
C ASP A 184 4.43 -18.80 -13.16
N MET A 185 5.48 -19.35 -13.79
CA MET A 185 6.29 -20.46 -13.26
C MET A 185 7.52 -19.99 -12.48
N ILE A 186 8.02 -18.78 -12.74
CA ILE A 186 9.20 -18.25 -12.04
C ILE A 186 8.86 -17.93 -10.58
N ASP A 187 9.67 -18.43 -9.65
CA ASP A 187 9.61 -18.01 -8.26
C ASP A 187 10.00 -16.54 -8.11
N ARG A 188 9.21 -15.78 -7.34
CA ARG A 188 9.43 -14.34 -7.15
C ARG A 188 10.84 -14.03 -6.64
N LYS A 189 11.32 -14.78 -5.66
CA LYS A 189 12.65 -14.53 -5.07
C LYS A 189 13.78 -14.88 -6.04
N ALA A 190 13.56 -15.79 -6.98
CA ALA A 190 14.52 -16.05 -8.05
C ALA A 190 14.66 -14.83 -8.97
N LEU A 191 13.54 -14.22 -9.38
CA LEU A 191 13.54 -13.02 -10.21
C LEU A 191 14.16 -11.81 -9.48
N GLU A 192 13.83 -11.60 -8.20
CA GLU A 192 14.42 -10.52 -7.38
C GLU A 192 15.94 -10.68 -7.23
N ARG A 193 16.42 -11.92 -6.98
CA ARG A 193 17.86 -12.20 -6.89
C ARG A 193 18.57 -11.96 -8.22
N TYR A 194 17.94 -12.31 -9.34
CA TYR A 194 18.46 -12.06 -10.67
C TYR A 194 18.66 -10.55 -10.90
N ILE A 195 17.63 -9.74 -10.63
CA ILE A 195 17.67 -8.29 -10.74
C ILE A 195 18.74 -7.67 -9.83
N ALA A 196 18.84 -8.15 -8.58
CA ALA A 196 19.87 -7.70 -7.65
C ALA A 196 21.28 -7.99 -8.17
N GLY A 197 21.48 -9.14 -8.83
CA GLY A 197 22.76 -9.51 -9.45
C GLY A 197 23.15 -8.63 -10.64
N LEU A 198 22.18 -8.09 -11.37
CA LEU A 198 22.41 -7.15 -12.47
C LEU A 198 22.75 -5.74 -11.97
N THR A 199 22.13 -5.29 -10.88
CA THR A 199 22.34 -3.95 -10.31
C THR A 199 23.61 -3.81 -9.47
N ALA A 200 24.20 -4.93 -9.04
CA ALA A 200 25.46 -4.96 -8.30
C ALA A 200 26.71 -4.88 -9.19
N LYS A 201 26.55 -4.96 -10.51
CA LYS A 201 27.63 -4.81 -11.51
C LYS A 201 27.69 -3.37 -12.01
#